data_AF-A0A258BJK4-F1
#
_entry.id   AF-A0A258BJK4-F1
#
_cell.length_a   1.000
_cell.length_b   1.000
_cell.length_c   1.000
_cell.angle_alpha   90.00
_cell.angle_beta   90.00
_cell.angle_gamma   90.00
#
_symmetry.space_group_name_H-M   'P 1'
#
loop_
_entity.id
_entity.type
_entity.pdbx_description
1 polymer ?
#
loop_
_entity_poly.entity_id
_entity_poly.type
_entity_poly.pdbx_seq_one_letter_code
_entity_poly.pdbx_strand_id
1 'polypeptide(L)'
;NGGVAGGISTGQDVIVRIAIKPTSSILNEVKSITRDGEEVDVRTIGRHDPCVGIRAVPVAEAMMACVLADAKLRHRGQTGR
;
A
#
# COMPACT_ATOMS: atom_id res chain seq x y z
N ASN A 1 -4.29 9.88 18.57
CA ASN A 1 -3.65 8.54 18.49
C ASN A 1 -4.19 7.66 17.36
N GLY A 2 -5.30 7.99 16.70
CA GLY A 2 -5.77 7.23 15.52
C GLY A 2 -6.23 5.80 15.84
N GLY A 3 -6.80 5.59 17.04
CA GLY A 3 -7.42 4.31 17.42
C GLY A 3 -6.48 3.21 17.91
N VAL A 4 -5.15 3.45 17.93
CA VAL A 4 -4.15 2.47 18.38
C VAL A 4 -3.19 3.09 19.39
N ALA A 5 -2.97 2.40 20.51
CA ALA A 5 -1.99 2.76 21.53
C ALA A 5 -1.20 1.53 21.96
N GLY A 6 0.14 1.60 21.95
CA GLY A 6 0.99 0.47 22.31
C GLY A 6 0.78 -0.77 21.43
N GLY A 7 0.30 -0.61 20.20
CA GLY A 7 -0.03 -1.71 19.29
C GLY A 7 -1.39 -2.37 19.52
N ILE A 8 -2.21 -1.84 20.45
CA ILE A 8 -3.53 -2.38 20.78
C ILE A 8 -4.60 -1.34 20.42
N SER A 9 -5.73 -1.81 19.89
CA SER A 9 -6.89 -0.96 19.59
C SER A 9 -7.45 -0.33 20.86
N THR A 10 -7.74 0.97 20.85
CA THR A 10 -8.29 1.71 22.00
C THR A 10 -9.82 1.76 22.04
N GLY A 11 -10.49 1.20 21.02
CA GLY A 11 -11.95 1.29 20.84
C GLY A 11 -12.42 2.56 20.10
N GLN A 12 -11.52 3.50 19.82
CA GLN A 12 -11.78 4.65 18.94
C GLN A 12 -11.54 4.28 17.47
N ASP A 13 -11.99 5.13 16.55
CA ASP A 13 -11.75 4.95 15.12
C ASP A 13 -10.26 4.77 14.81
N VAL A 14 -9.96 3.72 14.03
CA VAL A 14 -8.61 3.47 13.54
C VAL A 14 -8.36 4.34 12.33
N ILE A 15 -7.45 5.31 12.46
CA ILE A 15 -7.14 6.28 11.40
C ILE A 15 -5.77 5.95 10.81
N VAL A 16 -5.75 5.63 9.52
CA VAL A 16 -4.54 5.29 8.77
C VAL A 16 -4.40 6.25 7.58
N ARG A 17 -3.16 6.63 7.27
CA ARG A 17 -2.81 7.37 6.06
C ARG A 17 -1.70 6.64 5.35
N ILE A 18 -1.79 6.58 4.03
CA ILE A 18 -0.79 5.93 3.18
C ILE A 18 -0.17 6.97 2.25
N ALA A 19 1.15 6.88 2.06
CA ALA A 19 1.87 7.65 1.06
C ALA A 19 2.17 6.74 -0.13
N ILE A 20 1.81 7.19 -1.33
CA ILE A 20 1.96 6.41 -2.55
C ILE A 20 2.87 7.20 -3.49
N LYS A 21 3.95 6.55 -3.93
CA LYS A 21 4.85 7.14 -4.91
C LYS A 21 4.16 7.27 -6.28
N PRO A 22 4.57 8.21 -7.14
CA PRO A 22 4.10 8.27 -8.52
C PRO A 22 4.37 6.97 -9.30
N THR A 23 3.57 6.75 -10.34
CA THR A 23 3.71 5.62 -11.26
C THR A 23 5.11 5.64 -11.89
N SER A 24 5.81 4.48 -11.89
CA SER A 24 7.16 4.40 -12.47
C SER A 24 7.16 4.52 -14.00
N SER A 25 6.14 3.96 -14.65
CA SER A 25 6.00 4.00 -16.11
C SER A 25 5.48 5.36 -16.54
N ILE A 26 6.38 6.19 -17.05
CA ILE A 26 6.08 7.53 -17.56
C ILE A 26 6.56 7.66 -19.01
N LEU A 27 5.97 8.62 -19.72
CA LEU A 27 6.26 8.87 -21.13
C LEU A 27 7.60 9.59 -21.36
N ASN A 28 8.16 10.17 -20.31
CA ASN A 28 9.45 10.84 -20.34
C ASN A 28 10.57 9.81 -20.28
N GLU A 29 11.63 10.07 -21.02
CA GLU A 29 12.83 9.25 -21.01
C GLU A 29 13.59 9.42 -19.69
N VAL A 30 14.00 8.30 -19.10
CA VAL A 30 14.71 8.26 -17.81
C VAL A 30 15.88 7.29 -17.88
N LYS A 31 17.00 7.67 -17.25
CA LYS A 31 18.19 6.81 -17.17
C LYS A 31 17.93 5.61 -16.25
N SER A 32 18.41 4.44 -16.66
CA SER A 32 18.36 3.19 -15.91
C SER A 32 19.56 2.31 -16.28
N ILE A 33 19.59 1.10 -15.72
CA ILE A 33 20.53 0.04 -16.09
C ILE A 33 19.77 -1.22 -16.51
N THR A 34 20.39 -2.01 -17.39
CA THR A 34 19.93 -3.36 -17.76
C THR A 34 20.30 -4.38 -16.67
N ARG A 35 19.82 -5.62 -16.82
CA ARG A 35 20.17 -6.71 -15.90
C ARG A 35 21.67 -7.03 -15.90
N ASP A 36 22.35 -6.82 -17.03
CA ASP A 36 23.79 -7.06 -17.19
C ASP A 36 24.65 -5.87 -16.72
N GLY A 37 24.02 -4.78 -16.26
CA GLY A 37 24.69 -3.62 -15.68
C GLY A 37 24.94 -2.47 -16.67
N GLU A 38 24.63 -2.66 -17.95
CA GLU A 38 24.83 -1.64 -18.97
C GLU A 38 23.83 -0.48 -18.84
N GLU A 39 24.29 0.76 -19.05
CA GLU A 39 23.44 1.95 -19.05
C GLU A 39 22.40 1.91 -20.17
N VAL A 40 21.18 2.34 -19.87
CA VAL A 40 20.09 2.40 -20.85
C VAL A 40 19.14 3.55 -20.54
N ASP A 41 18.69 4.24 -21.58
CA ASP A 41 17.59 5.18 -21.50
C ASP A 41 16.25 4.44 -21.66
N VAL A 42 15.38 4.56 -20.67
CA VAL A 42 14.08 3.87 -20.63
C VAL A 42 12.98 4.86 -20.90
N ARG A 43 12.13 4.52 -21.88
CA ARG A 43 10.89 5.22 -22.15
C ARG A 43 9.78 4.19 -22.30
N THR A 44 8.73 4.31 -21.49
CA THR A 44 7.59 3.39 -21.61
C THR A 44 6.57 3.95 -22.60
N ILE A 45 6.24 3.17 -23.63
CA ILE A 45 5.27 3.56 -24.68
C ILE A 45 3.94 2.86 -24.39
N GLY A 46 2.85 3.63 -24.39
CA GLY A 46 1.50 3.11 -24.18
C GLY A 46 0.73 3.86 -23.09
N ARG A 47 -0.47 3.37 -22.77
CA ARG A 47 -1.32 3.96 -21.73
C ARG A 47 -0.91 3.42 -20.36
N HIS A 48 -0.44 4.31 -19.51
CA HIS A 48 -0.13 4.03 -18.10
C HIS A 48 -1.03 4.86 -17.19
N ASP A 49 -1.13 4.42 -15.94
CA ASP A 49 -1.91 5.11 -14.93
C ASP A 49 -1.20 6.42 -14.52
N PRO A 50 -1.82 7.60 -14.70
CA PRO A 50 -1.23 8.85 -14.24
C PRO A 50 -1.20 8.96 -12.71
N CYS A 51 -2.04 8.21 -11.99
CA CYS A 51 -2.09 8.20 -10.54
C CYS A 51 -2.57 6.83 -10.01
N VAL A 52 -1.63 5.93 -9.75
CA VAL A 52 -1.92 4.63 -9.10
C VAL A 52 -2.57 4.78 -7.72
N GLY A 53 -2.46 5.95 -7.10
CA GLY A 53 -3.03 6.23 -5.78
C GLY A 53 -4.55 6.05 -5.73
N ILE A 54 -5.27 6.42 -6.79
CA ILE A 54 -6.73 6.30 -6.83
C ILE A 54 -7.15 4.82 -6.75
N ARG A 55 -6.44 3.96 -7.50
CA ARG A 55 -6.70 2.52 -7.50
C ARG A 55 -6.19 1.81 -6.25
N ALA A 56 -5.24 2.40 -5.54
CA ALA A 56 -4.73 1.83 -4.30
C ALA A 56 -5.70 2.00 -3.12
N VAL A 57 -6.61 2.98 -3.15
CA VAL A 57 -7.60 3.20 -2.09
C VAL A 57 -8.43 1.94 -1.80
N PRO A 58 -9.16 1.33 -2.77
CA PRO A 58 -9.94 0.12 -2.49
C PRO A 58 -9.07 -1.08 -2.07
N VAL A 59 -7.82 -1.15 -2.53
CA VAL A 59 -6.88 -2.19 -2.08
C VAL A 59 -6.50 -1.98 -0.61
N ALA A 60 -6.22 -0.75 -0.20
CA ALA A 60 -5.89 -0.41 1.18
C ALA A 60 -7.07 -0.66 2.13
N GLU A 61 -8.29 -0.33 1.72
CA GLU A 61 -9.51 -0.61 2.48
C GLU A 61 -9.71 -2.12 2.68
N ALA A 62 -9.57 -2.90 1.60
CA ALA A 62 -9.67 -4.36 1.67
C ALA A 62 -8.59 -4.96 2.58
N MET A 63 -7.34 -4.47 2.47
CA MET A 63 -6.25 -4.91 3.35
C MET A 63 -6.52 -4.55 4.82
N MET A 64 -7.08 -3.38 5.10
CA MET A 64 -7.45 -2.99 6.46
C MET A 64 -8.52 -3.94 7.03
N ALA A 65 -9.54 -4.29 6.23
CA ALA A 65 -10.56 -5.25 6.63
C ALA A 65 -9.97 -6.64 6.93
N CYS A 66 -9.07 -7.14 6.08
CA CYS A 66 -8.37 -8.41 6.31
C CYS A 66 -7.55 -8.40 7.61
N VAL A 67 -6.77 -7.34 7.84
CA VAL A 67 -5.92 -7.20 9.05
C VAL A 67 -6.77 -7.11 10.32
N LEU A 68 -7.86 -6.34 10.30
CA LEU A 68 -8.75 -6.23 11.46
C LEU A 68 -9.50 -7.55 11.73
N ALA A 69 -9.94 -8.25 10.69
CA ALA A 69 -10.57 -9.56 10.83
C ALA A 69 -9.62 -10.58 11.45
N ASP A 70 -8.37 -10.65 10.97
CA ASP A 70 -7.34 -11.50 11.54
C ASP A 70 -7.04 -11.16 13.00
N ALA A 71 -6.82 -9.88 13.32
CA ALA A 71 -6.58 -9.43 14.69
C ALA A 71 -7.73 -9.81 15.63
N LYS A 72 -8.97 -9.65 15.17
CA LYS A 72 -10.17 -10.08 15.91
C LYS A 72 -10.16 -11.60 16.13
N LEU A 73 -9.98 -12.40 15.08
CA LEU A 73 -9.99 -13.86 15.19
C LEU A 73 -8.88 -14.38 16.11
N ARG A 74 -7.67 -13.81 16.06
CA ARG A 74 -6.58 -14.14 16.98
C ARG A 74 -6.93 -13.84 18.43
N HIS A 75 -7.52 -12.67 18.70
CA HIS A 75 -7.97 -12.32 20.04
C HIS A 75 -9.07 -13.27 20.55
N ARG A 76 -10.02 -13.63 19.69
CA ARG A 76 -11.07 -14.62 20.01
C ARG A 76 -10.48 -16.00 20.32
N GLY A 77 -9.52 -16.45 19.53
CA GLY A 77 -8.83 -17.73 19.75
C GLY A 77 -8.06 -17.79 21.07
N GLN A 78 -7.53 -16.66 21.55
CA GLN A 78 -6.83 -16.59 22.84
C GLN A 78 -7.77 -16.48 24.04
N THR A 79 -8.90 -15.76 23.89
CA THR A 79 -9.80 -15.44 25.01
C THR A 79 -11.06 -16.29 25.08
N GLY A 80 -11.31 -17.13 24.06
CA GLY A 80 -12.45 -18.05 24.01
C GLY A 80 -13.81 -17.37 23.79
N ARG A 81 -13.83 -16.08 23.45
CA ARG A 81 -15.05 -15.32 23.13
C ARG A 81 -15.11 -14.97 21.66
#